data_AF-A0A957NVX7-F1
#
_entry.id   AF-A0A957NVX7-F1
#
_cell.length_a   1.000
_cell.length_b   1.000
_cell.length_c   1.000
_cell.angle_alpha   90.00
_cell.angle_beta   90.00
_cell.angle_gamma   90.00
#
_symmetry.space_group_name_H-M   'P 1'
#
loop_
_entity.id
_entity.type
_entity.pdbx_description
1 polymer ?
#
loop_
_entity_poly.entity_id
_entity_poly.type
_entity_poly.pdbx_seq_one_letter_code
_entity_poly.pdbx_strand_id
1 'polypeptide(L)'
;IQSTAEENVFSPANTLNGVSPVLHVEEQGWCLCCPYAIEMTWNGGPTAEDIALRCSEPLGADDLGFVQPKTNGRFTLHSGYQFKIDNSQIDSQIDDGQVNTTQTDGAALLWVRGPINQPKDGLAPREQFVDAATFPCTISIDWQFTRPNQAIRFAAGEPFCTLVPVPQHFTQPNAGELDIDEVGQNEDALYAYEQRFRRAAQAQANHSFFRNRPRDGSRRYAYSVIIPTINEGARLWFTLHSMLLAWEAQGNSGLDADHEVIVVDSGSQDDTVKFLQEPVMQQYVRLIQTNVSGPGPVRQVGAEAANGEVLFFMDAHVLVPPTFFGDVVAAMKQPGIWEQVGAMHFPISSRGGLQDARTTHYELTLEQDFWGVQRLGDFRPQAEPLEIAASSHATVAVRQAHFDAVGGYNIQQSQYGGDETYLDLKFARFGYRNYVYMGTHVSHCTMRQMEYEWSLDTLFRNNVISAYVLGGKPWAEKLLAHRLAQPDVEPERVHKLYRQALALAQRDFEFVQTHAQYTLEEVLQRFAERNVPR
;
A
#
# COMPACT_ATOMS: atom_id res chain seq x y z
N ILE A 1 -0.40 -25.12 -7.44
CA ILE A 1 0.40 -26.36 -7.26
C ILE A 1 0.75 -26.85 -8.65
N GLN A 2 2.06 -26.94 -8.92
CA GLN A 2 2.80 -27.45 -10.08
C GLN A 2 2.17 -27.40 -11.50
N SER A 3 2.87 -26.66 -12.37
CA SER A 3 2.81 -26.75 -13.82
C SER A 3 3.09 -28.17 -14.30
N THR A 4 2.16 -28.72 -15.07
CA THR A 4 2.48 -29.62 -16.16
C THR A 4 1.89 -29.00 -17.41
N ALA A 5 2.75 -28.31 -18.17
CA ALA A 5 2.48 -27.97 -19.55
C ALA A 5 2.55 -29.28 -20.35
N GLU A 6 1.45 -30.03 -20.37
CA GLU A 6 1.20 -30.94 -21.48
C GLU A 6 0.45 -30.14 -22.55
N GLU A 7 1.08 -29.98 -23.70
CA GLU A 7 0.46 -29.54 -24.94
C GLU A 7 -0.68 -30.50 -25.30
N ASN A 8 -1.84 -30.33 -24.67
CA ASN A 8 -3.08 -30.94 -25.16
C ASN A 8 -3.60 -30.09 -26.32
N VAL A 9 -2.93 -30.22 -27.46
CA VAL A 9 -3.54 -29.97 -28.75
C VAL A 9 -4.66 -31.00 -28.88
N PHE A 10 -5.90 -30.59 -28.60
CA PHE A 10 -7.06 -31.37 -29.02
C PHE A 10 -7.03 -31.45 -30.55
N SER A 11 -6.49 -32.55 -31.08
CA SER A 11 -6.65 -32.91 -32.49
C SER A 11 -8.13 -33.21 -32.73
N PRO A 12 -8.86 -32.43 -33.55
CA PRO A 12 -10.23 -32.75 -33.89
C PRO A 12 -10.18 -34.01 -34.77
N ALA A 13 -10.63 -35.14 -34.24
CA ALA A 13 -10.96 -36.27 -35.07
C ALA A 13 -12.11 -35.84 -36.00
N ASN A 14 -11.85 -35.87 -37.31
CA ASN A 14 -12.73 -35.54 -38.44
C ASN A 14 -13.01 -34.05 -38.69
N THR A 15 -12.01 -33.35 -39.24
CA THR A 15 -12.21 -32.12 -40.00
C THR A 15 -12.81 -32.45 -41.38
N LEU A 16 -14.10 -32.14 -41.57
CA LEU A 16 -14.66 -31.90 -42.89
C LEU A 16 -14.27 -30.47 -43.31
N ASN A 17 -13.33 -30.35 -44.24
CA ASN A 17 -13.05 -29.18 -45.09
C ASN A 17 -12.78 -27.80 -44.44
N GLY A 18 -11.84 -27.72 -43.49
CA GLY A 18 -10.85 -26.62 -43.44
C GLY A 18 -11.27 -25.17 -43.14
N VAL A 19 -12.52 -24.85 -42.79
CA VAL A 19 -12.96 -23.45 -42.49
C VAL A 19 -13.75 -23.36 -41.17
N SER A 20 -13.17 -23.80 -40.05
CA SER A 20 -13.82 -23.73 -38.73
C SER A 20 -13.07 -22.78 -37.78
N PRO A 21 -13.78 -22.08 -36.86
CA PRO A 21 -13.16 -21.18 -35.88
C PRO A 21 -12.05 -21.87 -35.05
N VAL A 22 -10.93 -21.21 -34.79
CA VAL A 22 -9.85 -21.85 -34.02
C VAL A 22 -10.12 -21.67 -32.51
N LEU A 23 -10.06 -22.75 -31.74
CA LEU A 23 -10.19 -22.74 -30.29
C LEU A 23 -8.80 -22.69 -29.64
N HIS A 24 -8.56 -21.68 -28.80
CA HIS A 24 -7.35 -21.54 -27.99
C HIS A 24 -7.68 -21.57 -26.50
N VAL A 25 -6.79 -22.14 -25.68
CA VAL A 25 -6.88 -22.09 -24.22
C VAL A 25 -6.01 -20.93 -23.72
N GLU A 26 -6.60 -19.99 -22.99
CA GLU A 26 -5.88 -18.92 -22.28
C GLU A 26 -6.08 -19.06 -20.77
N GLU A 27 -5.27 -18.36 -19.96
CA GLU A 27 -5.34 -18.41 -18.48
C GLU A 27 -6.73 -18.10 -17.92
N GLN A 28 -7.55 -17.36 -18.66
CA GLN A 28 -8.83 -16.81 -18.21
C GLN A 28 -10.05 -17.42 -18.92
N GLY A 29 -9.86 -18.39 -19.84
CA GLY A 29 -10.95 -19.07 -20.56
C GLY A 29 -10.55 -19.64 -21.93
N TRP A 30 -11.52 -20.13 -22.70
CA TRP A 30 -11.29 -20.57 -24.08
C TRP A 30 -11.68 -19.50 -25.08
N CYS A 31 -10.76 -19.15 -25.98
CA CYS A 31 -10.96 -18.15 -27.01
C CYS A 31 -11.39 -18.80 -28.32
N LEU A 32 -12.48 -18.31 -28.90
CA LEU A 32 -12.94 -18.64 -30.24
C LEU A 32 -12.48 -17.57 -31.22
N CYS A 33 -11.75 -17.97 -32.25
CA CYS A 33 -11.15 -17.07 -33.23
C CYS A 33 -11.85 -17.09 -34.58
N CYS A 34 -11.86 -15.94 -35.25
CA CYS A 34 -12.45 -15.78 -36.58
C CYS A 34 -11.76 -16.73 -37.59
N PRO A 35 -12.52 -17.58 -38.32
CA PRO A 35 -11.95 -18.48 -39.32
C PRO A 35 -11.40 -17.72 -40.54
N TYR A 36 -11.98 -16.57 -40.86
CA TYR A 36 -11.53 -15.66 -41.91
C TYR A 36 -11.80 -14.21 -41.51
N ALA A 37 -11.15 -13.27 -42.19
CA ALA A 37 -11.34 -11.86 -41.90
C ALA A 37 -12.71 -11.38 -42.39
N ILE A 38 -13.41 -10.63 -41.54
CA ILE A 38 -14.71 -10.00 -41.84
C ILE A 38 -14.64 -8.50 -41.60
N GLU A 39 -15.35 -7.74 -42.42
CA GLU A 39 -15.55 -6.30 -42.25
C GLU A 39 -17.04 -6.01 -42.31
N MET A 40 -17.56 -5.26 -41.34
CA MET A 40 -18.97 -4.90 -41.26
C MET A 40 -19.14 -3.40 -41.05
N THR A 41 -20.21 -2.83 -41.61
CA THR A 41 -20.60 -1.43 -41.38
C THR A 41 -22.12 -1.35 -41.28
N TRP A 42 -22.63 -0.85 -40.15
CA TRP A 42 -24.06 -0.60 -39.97
C TRP A 42 -24.39 0.86 -40.29
N ASN A 43 -25.40 1.12 -41.12
CA ASN A 43 -25.75 2.49 -41.53
C ASN A 43 -26.66 3.24 -40.53
N GLY A 44 -27.13 2.57 -39.46
CA GLY A 44 -28.07 3.13 -38.47
C GLY A 44 -29.53 2.67 -38.62
N GLY A 45 -29.85 1.91 -39.67
CA GLY A 45 -31.20 1.45 -39.97
C GLY A 45 -31.66 0.21 -39.17
N PRO A 46 -32.97 -0.09 -39.16
CA PRO A 46 -33.54 -1.11 -38.29
C PRO A 46 -33.43 -2.55 -38.83
N THR A 47 -33.10 -2.73 -40.11
CA THR A 47 -33.13 -4.05 -40.78
C THR A 47 -31.76 -4.73 -40.75
N ALA A 48 -31.70 -6.01 -41.13
CA ALA A 48 -30.42 -6.72 -41.27
C ALA A 48 -29.63 -6.26 -42.52
N GLU A 49 -30.34 -5.80 -43.56
CA GLU A 49 -29.75 -5.28 -44.81
C GLU A 49 -28.99 -3.96 -44.60
N ASP A 50 -29.28 -3.28 -43.50
CA ASP A 50 -28.59 -2.06 -43.06
C ASP A 50 -27.16 -2.31 -42.54
N ILE A 51 -26.75 -3.59 -42.43
CA ILE A 51 -25.38 -4.00 -42.11
C ILE A 51 -24.72 -4.52 -43.38
N ALA A 52 -23.84 -3.71 -43.95
CA ALA A 52 -22.98 -4.13 -45.04
C ALA A 52 -21.89 -5.05 -44.50
N LEU A 53 -21.86 -6.31 -44.96
CA LEU A 53 -20.86 -7.31 -44.60
C LEU A 53 -19.96 -7.62 -45.80
N ARG A 54 -18.65 -7.64 -45.57
CA ARG A 54 -17.62 -8.09 -46.52
C ARG A 54 -16.76 -9.16 -45.87
N CYS A 55 -16.53 -10.27 -46.58
CA CYS A 55 -15.67 -11.36 -46.13
C CYS A 55 -14.46 -11.49 -47.07
N SER A 56 -13.31 -11.88 -46.53
CA SER A 56 -12.06 -12.03 -47.29
C SER A 56 -12.02 -13.28 -48.20
N GLU A 57 -12.84 -14.30 -47.92
CA GLU A 57 -13.02 -15.48 -48.76
C GLU A 57 -14.47 -15.61 -49.25
N PRO A 58 -14.72 -16.11 -50.48
CA PRO A 58 -16.07 -16.35 -50.97
C PRO A 58 -16.75 -17.43 -50.10
N LEU A 59 -17.94 -17.13 -49.60
CA LEU A 59 -18.78 -18.05 -48.82
C LEU A 59 -19.03 -19.31 -49.67
N GLY A 60 -18.35 -20.41 -49.34
CA GLY A 60 -18.55 -21.70 -50.03
C GLY A 60 -19.92 -22.28 -49.71
N ALA A 61 -20.34 -23.31 -50.46
CA ALA A 61 -21.59 -24.04 -50.17
C ALA A 61 -21.62 -24.69 -48.77
N ASP A 62 -20.47 -24.79 -48.11
CA ASP A 62 -20.26 -25.38 -46.79
C ASP A 62 -20.15 -24.34 -45.65
N ASP A 63 -20.29 -23.03 -45.92
CA ASP A 63 -20.33 -22.03 -44.84
C ASP A 63 -21.64 -22.14 -44.05
N LEU A 64 -21.52 -22.62 -42.81
CA LEU A 64 -22.62 -22.78 -41.86
C LEU A 64 -23.16 -21.44 -41.32
N GLY A 65 -22.65 -20.31 -41.82
CA GLY A 65 -23.10 -18.97 -41.47
C GLY A 65 -22.35 -18.42 -40.27
N PHE A 66 -21.01 -18.38 -40.34
CA PHE A 66 -20.14 -17.85 -39.26
C PHE A 66 -20.60 -16.48 -38.75
N VAL A 67 -21.02 -15.59 -39.65
CA VAL A 67 -21.54 -14.26 -39.30
C VAL A 67 -22.95 -14.09 -39.85
N GLN A 68 -23.86 -13.63 -39.00
CA GLN A 68 -25.25 -13.42 -39.36
C GLN A 68 -25.73 -12.03 -38.94
N PRO A 69 -25.87 -11.08 -39.88
CA PRO A 69 -26.52 -9.80 -39.63
C PRO A 69 -27.95 -9.96 -39.08
N LYS A 70 -28.32 -9.10 -38.15
CA LYS A 70 -29.63 -9.04 -37.48
C LYS A 70 -30.16 -7.60 -37.52
N THR A 71 -31.38 -7.43 -37.05
CA THR A 71 -32.04 -6.12 -36.95
C THR A 71 -31.40 -5.21 -35.90
N ASN A 72 -31.53 -3.90 -36.11
CA ASN A 72 -31.08 -2.83 -35.22
C ASN A 72 -29.57 -2.84 -34.93
N GLY A 73 -28.75 -3.02 -35.96
CA GLY A 73 -27.30 -2.97 -35.82
C GLY A 73 -26.73 -4.10 -34.96
N ARG A 74 -27.37 -5.27 -34.98
CA ARG A 74 -26.88 -6.48 -34.30
C ARG A 74 -26.37 -7.49 -35.30
N PHE A 75 -25.43 -8.31 -34.91
CA PHE A 75 -25.05 -9.49 -35.67
C PHE A 75 -24.60 -10.59 -34.73
N THR A 76 -24.72 -11.84 -35.19
CA THR A 76 -24.31 -13.02 -34.42
C THR A 76 -23.06 -13.61 -35.04
N LEU A 77 -22.07 -13.95 -34.22
CA LEU A 77 -20.94 -14.79 -34.62
C LEU A 77 -21.10 -16.18 -34.04
N HIS A 78 -21.03 -17.19 -34.91
CA HIS A 78 -21.25 -18.59 -34.57
C HIS A 78 -19.92 -19.33 -34.43
N SER A 79 -19.80 -20.15 -33.39
CA SER A 79 -18.59 -20.96 -33.17
C SER A 79 -18.44 -22.10 -34.17
N GLY A 80 -19.54 -22.61 -34.74
CA GLY A 80 -19.51 -23.84 -35.54
C GLY A 80 -19.22 -25.13 -34.73
N TYR A 81 -19.08 -25.05 -33.40
CA TYR A 81 -18.81 -26.18 -32.51
C TYR A 81 -19.96 -26.43 -31.54
N GLN A 82 -20.09 -27.69 -31.12
CA GLN A 82 -20.89 -28.04 -29.95
C GLN A 82 -19.99 -28.16 -28.73
N PHE A 83 -20.46 -27.61 -27.61
CA PHE A 83 -19.75 -27.61 -26.34
C PHE A 83 -20.56 -28.41 -25.33
N LYS A 84 -19.86 -29.23 -24.54
CA LYS A 84 -20.42 -29.92 -23.38
C LYS A 84 -19.49 -29.69 -22.20
N ILE A 85 -20.02 -29.23 -21.08
CA ILE A 85 -19.30 -29.23 -19.81
C ILE A 85 -19.49 -30.61 -19.16
N ASP A 86 -18.40 -31.21 -18.72
CA ASP A 86 -18.43 -32.40 -17.87
C ASP A 86 -18.42 -31.99 -16.39
N ASN A 87 -19.58 -32.07 -15.73
CA ASN A 87 -19.73 -31.78 -14.31
C ASN A 87 -19.37 -32.98 -13.40
N SER A 88 -18.96 -34.13 -13.96
CA SER A 88 -18.71 -35.35 -13.17
C SER A 88 -17.49 -35.29 -12.24
N GLN A 89 -16.62 -34.29 -12.39
CA GLN A 89 -15.43 -34.11 -11.55
C GLN A 89 -15.60 -33.12 -10.38
N ILE A 90 -16.77 -32.48 -10.25
CA ILE A 90 -17.01 -31.47 -9.20
C ILE A 90 -17.52 -32.14 -7.90
N ASP A 91 -17.81 -33.46 -7.93
CA ASP A 91 -18.48 -34.20 -6.85
C ASP A 91 -17.54 -35.13 -6.03
N SER A 92 -16.21 -35.02 -6.16
CA SER A 92 -15.27 -35.92 -5.48
C SER A 92 -14.49 -35.29 -4.31
N GLN A 93 -15.21 -34.70 -3.35
CA GLN A 93 -14.75 -34.61 -1.96
C GLN A 93 -15.91 -34.99 -1.04
N ILE A 94 -16.28 -36.27 -1.05
CA ILE A 94 -17.12 -36.87 0.00
C ILE A 94 -16.18 -37.39 1.08
N ASP A 95 -16.09 -36.64 2.18
CA ASP A 95 -15.57 -37.13 3.45
C ASP A 95 -16.72 -37.86 4.19
N ASP A 96 -16.39 -39.01 4.77
CA ASP A 96 -17.19 -39.91 5.61
C ASP A 96 -18.74 -39.73 5.66
N GLY A 97 -19.44 -40.55 4.87
CA GLY A 97 -20.52 -41.37 5.41
C GLY A 97 -21.84 -40.72 5.86
N GLN A 98 -22.16 -39.48 5.48
CA GLN A 98 -23.52 -38.95 5.60
C GLN A 98 -24.04 -38.40 4.27
N VAL A 99 -25.09 -39.05 3.74
CA VAL A 99 -25.84 -38.58 2.59
C VAL A 99 -26.75 -37.43 3.02
N ASN A 100 -26.32 -36.19 2.82
CA ASN A 100 -27.22 -35.04 2.81
C ASN A 100 -27.75 -34.88 1.37
N THR A 101 -28.97 -35.34 1.13
CA THR A 101 -29.70 -35.04 -0.11
C THR A 101 -30.26 -33.62 -0.05
N THR A 102 -29.41 -32.61 -0.24
CA THR A 102 -29.82 -31.26 -0.65
C THR A 102 -28.63 -30.51 -1.22
N GLN A 103 -28.80 -30.02 -2.46
CA GLN A 103 -28.00 -29.00 -3.15
C GLN A 103 -26.76 -29.48 -3.93
N THR A 104 -26.99 -29.78 -5.21
CA THR A 104 -25.98 -29.78 -6.29
C THR A 104 -25.45 -28.36 -6.51
N ASP A 105 -24.47 -27.93 -5.71
CA ASP A 105 -23.79 -26.63 -5.83
C ASP A 105 -22.66 -26.61 -6.89
N GLY A 106 -22.49 -27.71 -7.62
CA GLY A 106 -21.34 -27.94 -8.52
C GLY A 106 -21.58 -27.74 -10.01
N ALA A 107 -22.77 -27.38 -10.48
CA ALA A 107 -22.98 -27.24 -11.93
C ALA A 107 -22.32 -25.95 -12.45
N ALA A 108 -21.45 -26.04 -13.46
CA ALA A 108 -20.88 -24.88 -14.13
C ALA A 108 -21.71 -24.48 -15.36
N LEU A 109 -21.95 -23.17 -15.54
CA LEU A 109 -22.45 -22.56 -16.78
C LEU A 109 -21.27 -22.03 -17.58
N LEU A 110 -21.44 -21.86 -18.89
CA LEU A 110 -20.50 -21.10 -19.72
C LEU A 110 -20.94 -19.66 -19.82
N TRP A 111 -20.12 -18.74 -19.31
CA TRP A 111 -20.22 -17.33 -19.66
C TRP A 111 -19.62 -17.11 -21.05
N VAL A 112 -20.50 -16.88 -22.01
CA VAL A 112 -20.18 -16.52 -23.38
C VAL A 112 -20.04 -15.01 -23.44
N ARG A 113 -18.81 -14.52 -23.60
CA ARG A 113 -18.51 -13.09 -23.54
C ARG A 113 -17.58 -12.62 -24.65
N GLY A 114 -17.42 -11.30 -24.76
CA GLY A 114 -16.43 -10.72 -25.65
C GLY A 114 -14.99 -11.03 -25.20
N PRO A 115 -13.99 -10.85 -26.07
CA PRO A 115 -12.59 -11.07 -25.75
C PRO A 115 -12.11 -10.30 -24.51
N ILE A 116 -11.40 -10.98 -23.61
CA ILE A 116 -10.92 -10.39 -22.36
C ILE A 116 -9.75 -9.45 -22.65
N ASN A 117 -9.80 -8.23 -22.09
CA ASN A 117 -8.79 -7.18 -22.27
C ASN A 117 -8.55 -6.75 -23.74
N GLN A 118 -9.46 -7.10 -24.65
CA GLN A 118 -9.37 -6.77 -26.08
C GLN A 118 -10.69 -6.11 -26.54
N PRO A 119 -11.01 -4.90 -26.04
CA PRO A 119 -12.22 -4.21 -26.44
C PRO A 119 -12.16 -3.82 -27.92
N LYS A 120 -13.31 -3.94 -28.61
CA LYS A 120 -13.45 -3.55 -30.01
C LYS A 120 -14.20 -2.22 -30.11
N ASP A 121 -13.51 -1.15 -30.46
CA ASP A 121 -14.15 0.17 -30.63
C ASP A 121 -15.33 0.07 -31.61
N GLY A 122 -16.44 0.75 -31.31
CA GLY A 122 -17.66 0.73 -32.13
C GLY A 122 -18.53 -0.53 -31.98
N LEU A 123 -18.14 -1.52 -31.19
CA LEU A 123 -18.92 -2.73 -30.90
C LEU A 123 -19.02 -3.01 -29.40
N ALA A 124 -20.14 -3.59 -28.98
CA ALA A 124 -20.34 -4.14 -27.65
C ALA A 124 -20.78 -5.61 -27.74
N PRO A 125 -20.11 -6.54 -27.04
CA PRO A 125 -20.57 -7.91 -26.97
C PRO A 125 -21.85 -7.98 -26.12
N ARG A 126 -22.80 -8.81 -26.53
CA ARG A 126 -23.98 -9.15 -25.76
C ARG A 126 -23.75 -10.48 -25.08
N GLU A 127 -23.17 -10.38 -23.89
CA GLU A 127 -22.75 -11.53 -23.12
C GLU A 127 -23.96 -12.31 -22.58
N GLN A 128 -23.77 -13.62 -22.41
CA GLN A 128 -24.83 -14.51 -21.91
C GLN A 128 -24.24 -15.70 -21.16
N PHE A 129 -25.05 -16.30 -20.29
CA PHE A 129 -24.73 -17.59 -19.66
C PHE A 129 -25.46 -18.71 -20.40
N VAL A 130 -24.75 -19.79 -20.70
CA VAL A 130 -25.26 -20.96 -21.41
C VAL A 130 -25.06 -22.20 -20.54
N ASP A 131 -26.12 -22.96 -20.31
CA ASP A 131 -26.03 -24.30 -19.74
C ASP A 131 -25.62 -25.29 -20.83
N ALA A 132 -24.34 -25.64 -20.83
CA ALA A 132 -23.77 -26.69 -21.68
C ALA A 132 -23.53 -28.01 -20.91
N ALA A 133 -24.00 -28.11 -19.67
CA ALA A 133 -23.86 -29.31 -18.86
C ALA A 133 -24.99 -30.31 -19.12
N THR A 134 -26.22 -29.81 -19.29
CA THR A 134 -27.39 -30.67 -19.48
C THR A 134 -27.35 -31.41 -20.83
N PHE A 135 -26.99 -30.73 -21.92
CA PHE A 135 -26.78 -31.31 -23.25
C PHE A 135 -25.70 -30.54 -24.02
N PRO A 136 -24.98 -31.18 -24.97
CA PRO A 136 -24.11 -30.44 -25.90
C PRO A 136 -24.89 -29.36 -26.64
N CYS A 137 -24.38 -28.13 -26.68
CA CYS A 137 -25.03 -27.00 -27.34
C CYS A 137 -24.06 -26.22 -28.23
N THR A 138 -24.57 -25.66 -29.33
CA THR A 138 -23.81 -24.71 -30.16
C THR A 138 -23.75 -23.36 -29.49
N ILE A 139 -22.56 -22.77 -29.42
CA ILE A 139 -22.37 -21.44 -28.84
C ILE A 139 -22.26 -20.40 -29.95
N SER A 140 -22.95 -19.29 -29.75
CA SER A 140 -22.83 -18.08 -30.56
C SER A 140 -22.81 -16.86 -29.64
N ILE A 141 -22.22 -15.77 -30.11
CA ILE A 141 -22.24 -14.49 -29.42
C ILE A 141 -22.87 -13.42 -30.30
N ASP A 142 -23.79 -12.65 -29.71
CA ASP A 142 -24.36 -11.49 -30.36
C ASP A 142 -23.47 -10.27 -30.08
N TRP A 143 -23.31 -9.42 -31.09
CA TRP A 143 -22.60 -8.16 -31.02
C TRP A 143 -23.54 -7.02 -31.43
N GLN A 144 -23.38 -5.87 -30.78
CA GLN A 144 -24.15 -4.66 -31.03
C GLN A 144 -23.21 -3.56 -31.53
N PHE A 145 -23.53 -2.97 -32.68
CA PHE A 145 -22.92 -1.71 -33.10
C PHE A 145 -23.31 -0.60 -32.14
N THR A 146 -22.32 0.15 -31.64
CA THR A 146 -22.54 1.29 -30.74
C THR A 146 -22.60 2.63 -31.49
N ARG A 147 -22.18 2.66 -32.77
CA ARG A 147 -22.23 3.84 -33.65
C ARG A 147 -22.50 3.44 -35.11
N PRO A 148 -23.30 4.21 -35.86
CA PRO A 148 -23.51 3.98 -37.29
C PRO A 148 -22.33 4.49 -38.14
N ASN A 149 -22.22 3.98 -39.36
CA ASN A 149 -21.25 4.35 -40.41
C ASN A 149 -19.78 4.15 -40.04
N GLN A 150 -19.49 3.34 -39.02
CA GLN A 150 -18.14 2.94 -38.64
C GLN A 150 -17.86 1.53 -39.19
N ALA A 151 -16.79 1.39 -39.97
CA ALA A 151 -16.34 0.08 -40.45
C ALA A 151 -15.56 -0.65 -39.35
N ILE A 152 -16.01 -1.84 -38.99
CA ILE A 152 -15.38 -2.70 -37.99
C ILE A 152 -14.84 -3.95 -38.65
N ARG A 153 -13.60 -4.32 -38.30
CA ARG A 153 -12.88 -5.45 -38.89
C ARG A 153 -12.51 -6.46 -37.84
N PHE A 154 -12.74 -7.75 -38.10
CA PHE A 154 -12.05 -8.83 -37.41
C PHE A 154 -11.05 -9.47 -38.37
N ALA A 155 -9.80 -9.64 -37.95
CA ALA A 155 -8.80 -10.38 -38.72
C ALA A 155 -9.04 -11.90 -38.62
N ALA A 156 -8.56 -12.66 -39.59
CA ALA A 156 -8.51 -14.12 -39.46
C ALA A 156 -7.61 -14.48 -38.26
N GLY A 157 -8.06 -15.41 -37.42
CA GLY A 157 -7.40 -15.79 -36.17
C GLY A 157 -7.62 -14.82 -35.00
N GLU A 158 -8.31 -13.69 -35.21
CA GLU A 158 -8.63 -12.76 -34.13
C GLU A 158 -9.73 -13.35 -33.22
N PRO A 159 -9.57 -13.31 -31.88
CA PRO A 159 -10.62 -13.73 -30.96
C PRO A 159 -11.90 -12.89 -31.13
N PHE A 160 -13.05 -13.56 -31.21
CA PHE A 160 -14.36 -12.91 -31.21
C PHE A 160 -15.23 -13.27 -30.01
N CYS A 161 -14.84 -14.29 -29.25
CA CYS A 161 -15.55 -14.73 -28.06
C CYS A 161 -14.60 -15.42 -27.08
N THR A 162 -14.81 -15.22 -25.78
CA THR A 162 -14.19 -16.01 -24.73
C THR A 162 -15.28 -16.77 -23.96
N LEU A 163 -15.05 -18.06 -23.74
CA LEU A 163 -15.89 -18.94 -22.94
C LEU A 163 -15.26 -19.12 -21.56
N VAL A 164 -15.97 -18.76 -20.50
CA VAL A 164 -15.50 -18.86 -19.12
C VAL A 164 -16.46 -19.73 -18.31
N PRO A 165 -16.01 -20.85 -17.70
CA PRO A 165 -16.83 -21.59 -16.76
C PRO A 165 -17.10 -20.74 -15.53
N VAL A 166 -18.37 -20.58 -15.19
CA VAL A 166 -18.79 -19.94 -13.96
C VAL A 166 -19.65 -20.91 -13.16
N PRO A 167 -19.46 -21.05 -11.85
CA PRO A 167 -20.36 -21.85 -11.03
C PRO A 167 -21.79 -21.29 -11.10
N GLN A 168 -22.79 -22.18 -11.26
CA GLN A 168 -24.20 -21.80 -11.45
C GLN A 168 -24.72 -20.92 -10.32
N HIS A 169 -24.20 -21.07 -9.09
CA HIS A 169 -24.60 -20.21 -7.98
C HIS A 169 -24.37 -18.73 -8.31
N PHE A 170 -23.23 -18.31 -8.88
CA PHE A 170 -22.96 -16.89 -9.24
C PHE A 170 -23.97 -16.22 -10.19
N THR A 171 -24.89 -16.97 -10.79
CA THR A 171 -25.96 -16.43 -11.65
C THR A 171 -27.30 -16.22 -10.92
N GLN A 172 -27.43 -16.66 -9.67
CA GLN A 172 -28.61 -16.39 -8.86
C GLN A 172 -28.49 -15.03 -8.16
N PRO A 173 -29.57 -14.22 -8.09
CA PRO A 173 -29.56 -12.89 -7.45
C PRO A 173 -29.12 -12.90 -5.97
N ASN A 174 -29.15 -14.06 -5.32
CA ASN A 174 -28.87 -14.24 -3.90
C ASN A 174 -27.59 -15.05 -3.62
N ALA A 175 -26.80 -15.37 -4.65
CA ALA A 175 -25.58 -16.16 -4.47
C ALA A 175 -24.39 -15.25 -4.19
N GLY A 176 -24.17 -15.05 -2.90
CA GLY A 176 -23.27 -14.04 -2.38
C GLY A 176 -24.03 -12.74 -2.22
N GLU A 177 -24.26 -12.34 -0.97
CA GLU A 177 -24.50 -10.94 -0.67
C GLU A 177 -23.34 -10.15 -1.31
N LEU A 178 -23.64 -9.34 -2.32
CA LEU A 178 -22.72 -8.30 -2.71
C LEU A 178 -22.71 -7.33 -1.53
N ASP A 179 -21.67 -7.45 -0.70
CA ASP A 179 -21.46 -6.60 0.46
C ASP A 179 -21.07 -5.21 -0.03
N ILE A 180 -22.07 -4.43 -0.43
CA ILE A 180 -21.93 -3.04 -0.87
C ILE A 180 -21.99 -2.17 0.37
N ASP A 181 -20.84 -2.01 1.02
CA ASP A 181 -20.70 -1.01 2.06
C ASP A 181 -20.58 0.37 1.43
N GLU A 182 -21.52 1.27 1.74
CA GLU A 182 -21.26 2.69 1.61
C GLU A 182 -20.08 3.00 2.54
N VAL A 183 -18.99 3.57 2.02
CA VAL A 183 -17.80 3.91 2.81
C VAL A 183 -18.17 5.01 3.81
N GLY A 184 -18.74 4.60 4.94
CA GLY A 184 -19.11 5.41 6.07
C GLY A 184 -17.99 5.43 7.12
N GLN A 185 -17.79 6.58 7.75
CA GLN A 185 -16.73 6.83 8.74
C GLN A 185 -17.06 6.31 10.15
N ASN A 186 -17.56 5.08 10.32
CA ASN A 186 -17.91 4.56 11.66
C ASN A 186 -17.15 3.28 12.03
N GLU A 187 -17.03 3.02 13.34
CA GLU A 187 -16.17 2.00 13.96
C GLU A 187 -16.43 0.56 13.47
N ASP A 188 -17.66 0.22 13.09
CA ASP A 188 -18.01 -1.10 12.53
C ASP A 188 -17.31 -1.39 11.19
N ALA A 189 -17.01 -0.36 10.40
CA ALA A 189 -16.27 -0.49 9.15
C ALA A 189 -14.81 -0.90 9.37
N LEU A 190 -14.21 -0.55 10.51
CA LEU A 190 -12.82 -0.92 10.85
C LEU A 190 -12.72 -2.43 11.17
N TYR A 191 -13.71 -2.97 11.88
CA TYR A 191 -13.80 -4.41 12.18
C TYR A 191 -14.06 -5.24 10.92
N ALA A 192 -14.95 -4.78 10.04
CA ALA A 192 -15.19 -5.42 8.74
C ALA A 192 -13.93 -5.44 7.85
N TYR A 193 -13.11 -4.37 7.90
CA TYR A 193 -11.84 -4.31 7.16
C TYR A 193 -10.79 -5.29 7.70
N GLU A 194 -10.67 -5.42 9.04
CA GLU A 194 -9.80 -6.41 9.67
C GLU A 194 -10.16 -7.83 9.21
N GLN A 195 -11.45 -8.15 9.15
CA GLN A 195 -11.93 -9.46 8.67
C GLN A 195 -11.63 -9.68 7.19
N ARG A 196 -11.79 -8.64 6.35
CA ARG A 196 -11.46 -8.72 4.91
C ARG A 196 -9.97 -8.94 4.68
N PHE A 197 -9.10 -8.33 5.48
CA PHE A 197 -7.67 -8.58 5.40
C PHE A 197 -7.29 -9.99 5.85
N ARG A 198 -7.86 -10.50 6.94
CA ARG A 198 -7.65 -11.90 7.34
C ARG A 198 -7.99 -12.84 6.18
N ARG A 199 -9.09 -12.58 5.47
CA ARG A 199 -9.48 -13.35 4.27
C ARG A 199 -8.52 -13.14 3.09
N ALA A 200 -8.08 -11.91 2.83
CA ALA A 200 -7.12 -11.61 1.75
C ALA A 200 -5.73 -12.19 2.01
N ALA A 201 -5.23 -12.14 3.25
CA ALA A 201 -3.97 -12.75 3.66
C ALA A 201 -4.02 -14.29 3.59
N GLN A 202 -5.21 -14.89 3.79
CA GLN A 202 -5.45 -16.33 3.66
C GLN A 202 -5.72 -16.78 2.22
N ALA A 203 -5.93 -15.87 1.27
CA ALA A 203 -6.20 -16.21 -0.12
C ALA A 203 -4.95 -16.77 -0.81
N GLN A 204 -5.09 -17.95 -1.43
CA GLN A 204 -4.00 -18.71 -2.08
C GLN A 204 -3.21 -17.94 -3.17
N ALA A 205 -3.81 -16.95 -3.83
CA ALA A 205 -3.14 -16.10 -4.81
C ALA A 205 -2.07 -15.20 -4.17
N ASN A 206 -2.34 -14.77 -2.93
CA ASN A 206 -1.43 -13.95 -2.18
C ASN A 206 -0.26 -14.78 -1.66
N HIS A 207 -0.41 -16.05 -1.26
CA HIS A 207 0.67 -16.92 -0.74
C HIS A 207 2.02 -16.94 -1.51
N SER A 208 2.05 -16.54 -2.79
CA SER A 208 3.29 -16.33 -3.55
C SER A 208 4.15 -15.17 -3.02
N PHE A 209 3.56 -14.14 -2.40
CA PHE A 209 4.25 -13.01 -1.76
C PHE A 209 4.90 -13.36 -0.40
N PHE A 210 4.69 -14.59 0.12
CA PHE A 210 4.77 -14.92 1.57
C PHE A 210 5.92 -15.89 1.90
N ARG A 211 6.82 -16.22 0.96
CA ARG A 211 7.95 -17.10 1.26
C ARG A 211 9.14 -16.33 1.82
N ASN A 212 9.37 -16.53 3.12
CA ASN A 212 10.57 -16.13 3.86
C ASN A 212 11.87 -16.21 3.04
N ARG A 213 12.64 -15.10 3.03
CA ARG A 213 14.10 -15.20 2.85
C ARG A 213 14.74 -15.78 4.12
N PRO A 214 15.87 -16.49 4.00
CA PRO A 214 16.63 -16.93 5.17
C PRO A 214 17.10 -15.72 5.97
N ARG A 215 17.00 -15.82 7.30
CA ARG A 215 17.65 -14.94 8.29
C ARG A 215 19.15 -15.20 8.36
N ASP A 216 19.79 -15.28 7.21
CA ASP A 216 21.23 -15.25 7.07
C ASP A 216 21.59 -13.76 6.98
N GLY A 217 22.18 -13.20 8.03
CA GLY A 217 22.59 -11.78 8.11
C GLY A 217 23.66 -11.35 7.08
N SER A 218 23.84 -12.07 5.98
CA SER A 218 24.79 -11.75 4.91
C SER A 218 24.35 -10.63 3.96
N ARG A 219 23.05 -10.31 3.88
CA ARG A 219 22.53 -9.25 2.99
C ARG A 219 21.86 -8.13 3.78
N ARG A 220 22.32 -6.89 3.55
CA ARG A 220 21.75 -5.64 4.07
C ARG A 220 20.53 -5.26 3.24
N TYR A 221 19.43 -4.83 3.89
CA TYR A 221 18.24 -4.31 3.20
C TYR A 221 18.48 -2.89 2.69
N ALA A 222 17.79 -2.48 1.63
CA ALA A 222 17.79 -1.08 1.19
C ALA A 222 17.20 -0.17 2.28
N TYR A 223 16.14 -0.62 2.96
CA TYR A 223 15.57 0.11 4.09
C TYR A 223 14.84 -0.78 5.10
N SER A 224 14.72 -0.29 6.34
CA SER A 224 13.89 -0.88 7.39
C SER A 224 12.80 0.11 7.79
N VAL A 225 11.56 -0.35 7.89
CA VAL A 225 10.44 0.45 8.39
C VAL A 225 10.17 0.08 9.84
N ILE A 226 10.23 1.06 10.73
CA ILE A 226 10.13 0.91 12.19
C ILE A 226 8.88 1.64 12.66
N ILE A 227 7.96 0.87 13.24
CA ILE A 227 6.64 1.35 13.67
C ILE A 227 6.51 1.18 15.19
N PRO A 228 6.71 2.24 16.00
CA PRO A 228 6.36 2.22 17.41
C PRO A 228 4.83 2.11 17.56
N THR A 229 4.36 1.22 18.46
CA THR A 229 2.94 1.02 18.69
C THR A 229 2.61 0.87 20.17
N ILE A 230 1.46 1.42 20.57
CA ILE A 230 0.82 1.19 21.88
C ILE A 230 -0.68 1.46 21.75
N ASN A 231 -1.52 0.44 21.96
CA ASN A 231 -2.99 0.58 21.93
C ASN A 231 -3.51 1.28 20.65
N GLU A 232 -3.05 0.83 19.49
CA GLU A 232 -3.39 1.41 18.18
C GLU A 232 -4.59 0.70 17.51
N GLY A 233 -4.95 -0.49 17.99
CA GLY A 233 -6.00 -1.33 17.43
C GLY A 233 -5.87 -1.48 15.91
N ALA A 234 -6.96 -1.23 15.19
CA ALA A 234 -7.02 -1.34 13.74
C ALA A 234 -6.14 -0.30 12.99
N ARG A 235 -5.65 0.77 13.64
CA ARG A 235 -4.85 1.79 12.95
C ARG A 235 -3.51 1.26 12.46
N LEU A 236 -2.88 0.40 13.26
CA LEU A 236 -1.65 -0.29 12.87
C LEU A 236 -1.88 -1.11 11.60
N TRP A 237 -3.05 -1.74 11.49
CA TRP A 237 -3.46 -2.47 10.31
C TRP A 237 -3.57 -1.59 9.07
N PHE A 238 -4.25 -0.42 9.16
CA PHE A 238 -4.34 0.53 8.04
C PHE A 238 -2.97 1.01 7.56
N THR A 239 -2.06 1.25 8.51
CA THR A 239 -0.69 1.67 8.20
C THR A 239 0.06 0.58 7.42
N LEU A 240 0.05 -0.66 7.91
CA LEU A 240 0.70 -1.79 7.24
C LEU A 240 0.08 -2.09 5.88
N HIS A 241 -1.24 -1.98 5.76
CA HIS A 241 -1.94 -2.18 4.49
C HIS A 241 -1.58 -1.10 3.46
N SER A 242 -1.53 0.16 3.88
CA SER A 242 -1.09 1.27 3.01
C SER A 242 0.34 1.07 2.50
N MET A 243 1.23 0.50 3.32
CA MET A 243 2.60 0.18 2.92
C MET A 243 2.64 -0.94 1.87
N LEU A 244 1.85 -1.99 2.06
CA LEU A 244 1.73 -3.08 1.09
C LEU A 244 1.30 -2.55 -0.29
N LEU A 245 0.24 -1.72 -0.33
CA LEU A 245 -0.23 -1.09 -1.56
C LEU A 245 0.84 -0.20 -2.20
N ALA A 246 1.62 0.52 -1.39
CA ALA A 246 2.71 1.36 -1.89
C ALA A 246 3.82 0.55 -2.57
N TRP A 247 4.14 -0.65 -2.06
CA TRP A 247 5.13 -1.55 -2.66
C TRP A 247 4.60 -2.29 -3.88
N GLU A 248 3.34 -2.72 -3.88
CA GLU A 248 2.68 -3.30 -5.04
C GLU A 248 2.72 -2.34 -6.24
N ALA A 249 2.39 -1.07 -6.00
CA ALA A 249 2.46 -0.02 -7.02
C ALA A 249 3.90 0.24 -7.54
N GLN A 250 4.91 -0.10 -6.74
CA GLN A 250 6.33 -0.01 -7.09
C GLN A 250 6.82 -1.20 -7.93
N GLY A 251 6.01 -2.22 -8.15
CA GLY A 251 6.41 -3.49 -8.75
C GLY A 251 7.22 -4.39 -7.81
N ASN A 252 7.35 -4.03 -6.53
CA ASN A 252 8.01 -4.83 -5.51
C ASN A 252 7.02 -5.88 -4.95
N SER A 253 6.85 -7.00 -5.65
CA SER A 253 6.14 -8.16 -5.10
C SER A 253 7.03 -8.91 -4.10
N GLY A 254 6.43 -9.39 -3.00
CA GLY A 254 7.09 -9.74 -1.72
C GLY A 254 8.25 -10.74 -1.72
N LEU A 255 8.60 -11.36 -2.85
CA LEU A 255 9.77 -12.23 -3.00
C LEU A 255 11.07 -11.47 -3.36
N ASP A 256 10.96 -10.30 -3.99
CA ASP A 256 12.09 -9.45 -4.40
C ASP A 256 12.26 -8.18 -3.55
N ALA A 257 11.43 -8.03 -2.51
CA ALA A 257 11.47 -6.91 -1.58
C ALA A 257 12.84 -6.76 -0.91
N ASP A 258 13.49 -5.60 -1.12
CA ASP A 258 14.75 -5.23 -0.48
C ASP A 258 14.53 -4.43 0.81
N HIS A 259 13.51 -4.80 1.60
CA HIS A 259 13.11 -4.11 2.82
C HIS A 259 12.64 -5.05 3.93
N GLU A 260 12.61 -4.54 5.15
CA GLU A 260 12.00 -5.21 6.31
C GLU A 260 11.05 -4.27 7.05
N VAL A 261 10.08 -4.84 7.78
CA VAL A 261 9.16 -4.12 8.66
C VAL A 261 9.31 -4.61 10.09
N ILE A 262 9.50 -3.67 11.00
CA ILE A 262 9.66 -3.91 12.43
C ILE A 262 8.58 -3.12 13.16
N VAL A 263 7.67 -3.84 13.82
CA VAL A 263 6.71 -3.23 14.75
C VAL A 263 7.27 -3.38 16.16
N VAL A 264 7.37 -2.28 16.89
CA VAL A 264 7.85 -2.25 18.27
C VAL A 264 6.69 -1.89 19.20
N ASP A 265 6.18 -2.91 19.88
CA ASP A 265 5.07 -2.81 20.83
C ASP A 265 5.57 -2.44 22.22
N SER A 266 5.12 -1.29 22.70
CA SER A 266 5.48 -0.69 23.99
C SER A 266 4.56 -1.16 25.13
N GLY A 267 4.01 -2.38 25.03
CA GLY A 267 3.12 -2.97 26.02
C GLY A 267 1.65 -2.64 25.82
N SER A 268 1.14 -2.82 24.59
CA SER A 268 -0.29 -2.71 24.29
C SER A 268 -1.11 -3.66 25.18
N GLN A 269 -2.26 -3.18 25.64
CA GLN A 269 -3.22 -3.92 26.48
C GLN A 269 -4.48 -4.33 25.72
N ASP A 270 -4.65 -3.83 24.51
CA ASP A 270 -5.73 -4.19 23.57
C ASP A 270 -5.27 -5.24 22.55
N ASP A 271 -6.10 -5.48 21.54
CA ASP A 271 -5.82 -6.45 20.47
C ASP A 271 -4.83 -5.92 19.39
N THR A 272 -4.17 -4.77 19.58
CA THR A 272 -3.28 -4.11 18.59
C THR A 272 -2.34 -5.06 17.88
N VAL A 273 -1.66 -5.92 18.62
CA VAL A 273 -0.60 -6.80 18.08
C VAL A 273 -1.08 -8.22 17.82
N LYS A 274 -2.33 -8.55 18.12
CA LYS A 274 -2.86 -9.91 18.06
C LYS A 274 -2.81 -10.48 16.65
N PHE A 275 -3.18 -9.69 15.64
CA PHE A 275 -3.11 -10.13 14.24
C PHE A 275 -1.67 -10.34 13.74
N LEU A 276 -0.68 -9.65 14.33
CA LEU A 276 0.74 -9.85 14.00
C LEU A 276 1.29 -11.19 14.50
N GLN A 277 0.59 -11.86 15.42
CA GLN A 277 0.96 -13.19 15.91
C GLN A 277 0.58 -14.30 14.93
N GLU A 278 -0.25 -14.02 13.91
CA GLU A 278 -0.60 -15.00 12.89
C GLU A 278 0.65 -15.40 12.08
N PRO A 279 0.88 -16.70 11.78
CA PRO A 279 2.09 -17.16 11.08
C PRO A 279 2.33 -16.45 9.74
N VAL A 280 1.24 -16.08 9.07
CA VAL A 280 1.26 -15.34 7.80
C VAL A 280 1.82 -13.93 7.97
N MET A 281 1.50 -13.25 9.08
CA MET A 281 1.98 -11.90 9.37
C MET A 281 3.43 -11.86 9.84
N GLN A 282 3.87 -12.90 10.55
CA GLN A 282 5.25 -13.05 11.01
C GLN A 282 6.27 -13.20 9.86
N GLN A 283 5.79 -13.46 8.64
CA GLN A 283 6.61 -13.47 7.42
C GLN A 283 6.86 -12.05 6.87
N TYR A 284 6.01 -11.07 7.20
CA TYR A 284 6.16 -9.66 6.78
C TYR A 284 6.74 -8.77 7.85
N VAL A 285 6.25 -8.95 9.07
CA VAL A 285 6.46 -8.02 10.16
C VAL A 285 7.20 -8.74 11.27
N ARG A 286 8.33 -8.17 11.65
CA ARG A 286 9.03 -8.54 12.88
C ARG A 286 8.42 -7.76 14.04
N LEU A 287 7.67 -8.46 14.89
CA LEU A 287 7.19 -7.90 16.14
C LEU A 287 8.29 -7.94 17.22
N ILE A 288 8.55 -6.81 17.85
CA ILE A 288 9.39 -6.66 19.05
C ILE A 288 8.51 -6.14 20.16
N GLN A 289 8.53 -6.79 21.32
CA GLN A 289 7.79 -6.34 22.50
C GLN A 289 8.75 -5.80 23.55
N THR A 290 8.42 -4.65 24.13
CA THR A 290 9.26 -3.94 25.10
C THR A 290 8.40 -3.19 26.13
N ASN A 291 9.00 -2.92 27.29
CA ASN A 291 8.40 -2.05 28.31
C ASN A 291 8.97 -0.62 28.25
N VAL A 292 9.82 -0.33 27.24
CA VAL A 292 10.35 1.01 26.99
C VAL A 292 9.19 1.95 26.65
N SER A 293 9.12 3.12 27.28
CA SER A 293 8.04 4.08 27.11
C SER A 293 8.47 5.27 26.24
N GLY A 294 7.59 5.69 25.35
CA GLY A 294 7.72 6.92 24.57
C GLY A 294 8.23 6.70 23.14
N PRO A 295 7.84 7.57 22.19
CA PRO A 295 8.03 7.30 20.76
C PRO A 295 9.52 7.24 20.37
N GLY A 296 10.34 8.23 20.74
CA GLY A 296 11.79 8.21 20.50
C GLY A 296 12.51 6.96 21.04
N PRO A 297 12.39 6.63 22.34
CA PRO A 297 12.97 5.41 22.90
C PRO A 297 12.48 4.11 22.24
N VAL A 298 11.20 4.00 21.88
CA VAL A 298 10.65 2.82 21.19
C VAL A 298 11.18 2.74 19.75
N ARG A 299 11.29 3.87 19.04
CA ARG A 299 11.96 3.95 17.73
C ARG A 299 13.43 3.52 17.84
N GLN A 300 14.14 3.89 18.90
CA GLN A 300 15.51 3.45 19.16
C GLN A 300 15.63 1.93 19.29
N VAL A 301 14.72 1.28 20.02
CA VAL A 301 14.67 -0.20 20.12
C VAL A 301 14.52 -0.84 18.74
N GLY A 302 13.66 -0.26 17.89
CA GLY A 302 13.50 -0.73 16.51
C GLY A 302 14.74 -0.51 15.65
N ALA A 303 15.41 0.64 15.81
CA ALA A 303 16.64 0.97 15.09
C ALA A 303 17.78 0.00 15.42
N GLU A 304 17.93 -0.38 16.69
CA GLU A 304 18.93 -1.36 17.15
C GLU A 304 18.69 -2.76 16.58
N ALA A 305 17.44 -3.09 16.21
CA ALA A 305 17.08 -4.37 15.63
C ALA A 305 17.10 -4.39 14.09
N ALA A 306 17.20 -3.22 13.46
CA ALA A 306 17.11 -3.02 12.02
C ALA A 306 18.44 -3.26 11.29
N ASN A 307 18.35 -3.71 10.04
CA ASN A 307 19.48 -4.01 9.15
C ASN A 307 19.39 -3.30 7.79
N GLY A 308 18.70 -2.16 7.74
CA GLY A 308 18.52 -1.32 6.54
C GLY A 308 19.66 -0.32 6.31
N GLU A 309 19.84 0.11 5.07
CA GLU A 309 20.69 1.28 4.74
C GLU A 309 20.01 2.60 5.15
N VAL A 310 18.69 2.67 4.92
CA VAL A 310 17.80 3.75 5.36
C VAL A 310 16.85 3.23 6.43
N LEU A 311 16.60 4.00 7.48
CA LEU A 311 15.60 3.70 8.51
C LEU A 311 14.42 4.64 8.32
N PHE A 312 13.22 4.10 8.13
CA PHE A 312 11.98 4.84 8.18
C PHE A 312 11.38 4.69 9.58
N PHE A 313 11.21 5.78 10.32
CA PHE A 313 10.38 5.80 11.52
C PHE A 313 8.99 6.28 11.14
N MET A 314 7.97 5.48 11.44
CA MET A 314 6.59 5.75 11.02
C MET A 314 5.63 5.46 12.16
N ASP A 315 4.77 6.42 12.51
CA ASP A 315 3.70 6.19 13.49
C ASP A 315 2.74 5.09 13.00
N ALA A 316 2.11 4.37 13.92
CA ALA A 316 1.17 3.28 13.62
C ALA A 316 -0.20 3.74 13.07
N HIS A 317 -0.33 4.99 12.63
CA HIS A 317 -1.58 5.58 12.13
C HIS A 317 -1.30 6.59 11.02
N VAL A 318 -0.49 6.17 10.05
CA VAL A 318 -0.14 6.92 8.84
C VAL A 318 -0.54 6.19 7.59
N LEU A 319 -0.87 6.95 6.54
CA LEU A 319 -1.05 6.44 5.19
C LEU A 319 0.00 7.08 4.28
N VAL A 320 0.59 6.25 3.42
CA VAL A 320 1.60 6.65 2.45
C VAL A 320 1.05 6.48 1.03
N PRO A 321 1.40 7.37 0.09
CA PRO A 321 0.98 7.26 -1.30
C PRO A 321 1.67 6.08 -2.00
N PRO A 322 1.18 5.70 -3.20
CA PRO A 322 1.92 4.82 -4.10
C PRO A 322 3.37 5.28 -4.26
N THR A 323 4.29 4.34 -4.43
CA THR A 323 5.72 4.58 -4.67
C THR A 323 6.48 5.36 -3.58
N PHE A 324 5.88 5.61 -2.41
CA PHE A 324 6.48 6.40 -1.33
C PHE A 324 7.94 6.00 -0.98
N PHE A 325 8.19 4.73 -0.65
CA PHE A 325 9.49 4.31 -0.13
C PHE A 325 10.64 4.48 -1.13
N GLY A 326 10.51 3.90 -2.32
CA GLY A 326 11.45 4.09 -3.42
C GLY A 326 11.67 5.55 -3.83
N ASP A 327 10.62 6.39 -3.87
CA ASP A 327 10.78 7.82 -4.19
C ASP A 327 11.61 8.54 -3.12
N VAL A 328 11.36 8.24 -1.84
CA VAL A 328 12.14 8.79 -0.73
C VAL A 328 13.58 8.30 -0.76
N VAL A 329 13.81 7.00 -0.96
CA VAL A 329 15.17 6.44 -1.05
C VAL A 329 15.92 7.06 -2.23
N ALA A 330 15.26 7.25 -3.38
CA ALA A 330 15.84 7.92 -4.54
C ALA A 330 16.19 9.38 -4.23
N ALA A 331 15.30 10.11 -3.56
CA ALA A 331 15.54 11.50 -3.14
C ALA A 331 16.71 11.61 -2.15
N MET A 332 16.81 10.71 -1.17
CA MET A 332 17.93 10.66 -0.24
C MET A 332 19.25 10.34 -0.92
N LYS A 333 19.25 9.46 -1.94
CA LYS A 333 20.44 9.03 -2.67
C LYS A 333 20.92 10.02 -3.74
N GLN A 334 20.28 11.17 -3.88
CA GLN A 334 20.75 12.24 -4.78
C GLN A 334 22.16 12.70 -4.37
N PRO A 335 23.09 12.93 -5.33
CA PRO A 335 24.42 13.46 -5.02
C PRO A 335 24.33 14.79 -4.28
N GLY A 336 25.07 14.93 -3.18
CA GLY A 336 25.02 16.12 -2.34
C GLY A 336 23.87 16.12 -1.33
N ILE A 337 22.94 15.16 -1.35
CA ILE A 337 21.99 14.91 -0.25
C ILE A 337 22.49 13.73 0.59
N TRP A 338 22.85 12.61 -0.03
CA TRP A 338 23.19 11.36 0.65
C TRP A 338 24.31 11.48 1.68
N GLU A 339 25.32 12.29 1.37
CA GLU A 339 26.51 12.50 2.20
C GLU A 339 26.23 13.38 3.43
N GLN A 340 25.15 14.17 3.41
CA GLN A 340 24.85 15.15 4.44
C GLN A 340 23.46 15.01 5.08
N VAL A 341 22.58 14.13 4.57
CA VAL A 341 21.23 13.94 5.12
C VAL A 341 21.26 13.37 6.53
N GLY A 342 20.76 14.14 7.49
CA GLY A 342 20.43 13.66 8.83
C GLY A 342 19.04 13.03 8.81
N ALA A 343 18.03 13.86 8.60
CA ALA A 343 16.64 13.46 8.45
C ALA A 343 16.02 13.92 7.13
N MET A 344 15.19 13.07 6.53
CA MET A 344 14.32 13.37 5.39
C MET A 344 12.87 13.30 5.86
N HIS A 345 12.22 14.45 5.93
CA HIS A 345 10.82 14.63 6.29
C HIS A 345 9.95 14.79 5.05
N PHE A 346 8.65 14.80 5.26
CA PHE A 346 7.65 14.88 4.21
C PHE A 346 6.56 15.87 4.63
N PRO A 347 5.88 16.49 3.65
CA PRO A 347 4.67 17.23 3.91
C PRO A 347 3.61 16.32 4.53
N ILE A 348 3.15 16.67 5.73
CA ILE A 348 2.19 15.89 6.50
C ILE A 348 0.83 16.59 6.49
N SER A 349 -0.21 15.86 6.06
CA SER A 349 -1.59 16.31 6.26
C SER A 349 -2.10 15.81 7.61
N SER A 350 -2.57 16.72 8.46
CA SER A 350 -3.32 16.39 9.69
C SER A 350 -4.83 16.36 9.40
N ARG A 351 -5.61 15.66 10.24
CA ARG A 351 -7.09 15.51 10.11
C ARG A 351 -7.57 14.79 8.82
N GLY A 352 -6.99 13.65 8.48
CA GLY A 352 -7.62 12.72 7.54
C GLY A 352 -7.63 13.17 6.06
N GLY A 353 -6.64 13.94 5.63
CA GLY A 353 -6.36 14.16 4.20
C GLY A 353 -7.27 15.14 3.44
N LEU A 354 -8.25 15.77 4.10
CA LEU A 354 -9.24 16.65 3.46
C LEU A 354 -8.83 18.13 3.37
N GLN A 355 -7.60 18.50 3.73
CA GLN A 355 -7.09 19.87 3.62
C GLN A 355 -5.86 19.91 2.72
N ASP A 356 -5.85 20.83 1.75
CA ASP A 356 -4.70 21.10 0.87
C ASP A 356 -3.47 21.64 1.65
N ALA A 357 -3.68 22.09 2.89
CA ALA A 357 -2.64 22.62 3.74
C ALA A 357 -1.87 21.48 4.44
N ARG A 358 -0.56 21.41 4.19
CA ARG A 358 0.34 20.38 4.75
C ARG A 358 1.42 21.02 5.60
N THR A 359 1.66 20.47 6.77
CA THR A 359 2.80 20.87 7.60
C THR A 359 4.08 20.42 6.90
N THR A 360 5.02 21.35 6.71
CA THR A 360 6.30 21.05 6.05
C THR A 360 7.46 21.09 7.03
N HIS A 361 7.42 22.00 8.00
CA HIS A 361 8.45 22.20 9.00
C HIS A 361 7.86 22.80 10.27
N TYR A 362 8.70 22.89 11.30
CA TYR A 362 8.39 23.61 12.52
C TYR A 362 8.99 25.02 12.51
N GLU A 363 8.24 25.98 13.06
CA GLU A 363 8.81 27.22 13.60
C GLU A 363 9.19 26.99 15.06
N LEU A 364 10.47 26.93 15.33
CA LEU A 364 11.07 26.52 16.58
C LEU A 364 10.81 27.54 17.70
N THR A 365 10.34 27.02 18.83
CA THR A 365 10.02 27.76 20.06
C THR A 365 11.03 27.41 21.16
N LEU A 366 12.31 27.32 20.81
CA LEU A 366 13.31 26.65 21.65
C LEU A 366 13.44 27.21 23.07
N GLU A 367 13.29 28.52 23.24
CA GLU A 367 13.40 29.17 24.55
C GLU A 367 12.18 28.94 25.46
N GLN A 368 11.03 28.56 24.88
CA GLN A 368 9.77 28.35 25.59
C GLN A 368 9.62 26.89 26.02
N ASP A 369 9.78 25.98 25.07
CA ASP A 369 9.47 24.56 25.27
C ASP A 369 10.44 23.62 24.53
N PHE A 370 11.52 24.13 23.94
CA PHE A 370 12.46 23.31 23.15
C PHE A 370 11.76 22.50 22.03
N TRP A 371 10.74 23.10 21.43
CA TRP A 371 9.87 22.50 20.41
C TRP A 371 9.80 23.35 19.13
N GLY A 372 8.74 23.18 18.34
CA GLY A 372 8.26 24.18 17.38
C GLY A 372 6.81 24.03 16.93
N VAL A 373 6.24 25.13 16.43
CA VAL A 373 4.86 25.20 15.94
C VAL A 373 4.82 24.72 14.50
N GLN A 374 3.85 23.88 14.17
CA GLN A 374 3.64 23.40 12.80
C GLN A 374 3.39 24.55 11.83
N ARG A 375 4.21 24.65 10.78
CA ARG A 375 4.03 25.61 9.70
C ARG A 375 3.54 24.92 8.44
N LEU A 376 2.42 25.43 7.94
CA LEU A 376 1.84 25.03 6.67
C LEU A 376 2.71 25.57 5.55
N GLY A 377 3.17 24.69 4.68
CA GLY A 377 3.87 25.06 3.45
C GLY A 377 2.94 24.94 2.24
N ASP A 378 3.22 25.71 1.20
CA ASP A 378 2.61 25.51 -0.11
C ASP A 378 3.14 24.19 -0.69
N PHE A 379 2.31 23.15 -0.70
CA PHE A 379 2.71 21.85 -1.23
C PHE A 379 2.75 21.90 -2.75
N ARG A 380 3.95 22.15 -3.28
CA ARG A 380 4.25 22.01 -4.70
C ARG A 380 5.26 20.89 -4.87
N PRO A 381 4.91 19.81 -5.61
CA PRO A 381 5.86 18.75 -5.92
C PRO A 381 7.14 19.33 -6.54
N GLN A 382 8.27 18.99 -5.91
CA GLN A 382 9.60 19.40 -6.33
C GLN A 382 10.54 18.20 -6.21
N ALA A 383 11.46 18.08 -7.16
CA ALA A 383 12.39 16.96 -7.23
C ALA A 383 13.52 17.06 -6.20
N GLU A 384 13.94 18.28 -5.86
CA GLU A 384 15.02 18.54 -4.89
C GLU A 384 14.46 18.72 -3.48
N PRO A 385 14.98 17.98 -2.48
CA PRO A 385 14.63 18.20 -1.08
C PRO A 385 15.06 19.59 -0.59
N LEU A 386 14.23 20.24 0.21
CA LEU A 386 14.50 21.57 0.78
C LEU A 386 15.05 21.44 2.20
N GLU A 387 16.15 22.13 2.51
CA GLU A 387 16.72 22.11 3.86
C GLU A 387 15.75 22.79 4.86
N ILE A 388 15.51 22.15 6.00
CA ILE A 388 14.68 22.64 7.12
C ILE A 388 15.41 22.39 8.44
N ALA A 389 15.02 23.10 9.50
CA ALA A 389 15.63 22.87 10.81
C ALA A 389 15.10 21.60 11.48
N ALA A 390 13.78 21.46 11.57
CA ALA A 390 13.11 20.32 12.19
C ALA A 390 11.66 20.16 11.68
N SER A 391 11.10 18.96 11.84
CA SER A 391 9.68 18.68 11.61
C SER A 391 9.22 17.47 12.43
N SER A 392 7.95 17.07 12.26
CA SER A 392 7.41 15.90 12.96
C SER A 392 8.08 14.61 12.51
N HIS A 393 8.20 13.66 13.45
CA HIS A 393 8.64 12.28 13.15
C HIS A 393 7.47 11.31 13.05
N ALA A 394 6.24 11.81 12.82
CA ALA A 394 5.11 10.98 12.43
C ALA A 394 5.48 10.07 11.25
N THR A 395 6.28 10.59 10.31
CA THR A 395 7.06 9.78 9.38
C THR A 395 8.34 10.52 9.01
N VAL A 396 9.50 9.88 9.18
CA VAL A 396 10.82 10.43 8.85
C VAL A 396 11.75 9.31 8.37
N ALA A 397 12.58 9.59 7.37
CA ALA A 397 13.62 8.68 6.91
C ALA A 397 15.01 9.19 7.26
N VAL A 398 15.87 8.33 7.80
CA VAL A 398 17.25 8.68 8.18
C VAL A 398 18.22 7.68 7.57
N ARG A 399 19.44 8.11 7.29
CA ARG A 399 20.52 7.18 6.91
C ARG A 399 21.03 6.48 8.17
N GLN A 400 21.04 5.15 8.20
CA GLN A 400 21.43 4.38 9.40
C GLN A 400 22.83 4.80 9.90
N ALA A 401 23.80 4.93 9.01
CA ALA A 401 25.16 5.32 9.38
C ALA A 401 25.24 6.71 10.06
N HIS A 402 24.41 7.67 9.65
CA HIS A 402 24.37 8.99 10.28
C HIS A 402 23.58 8.95 11.59
N PHE A 403 22.50 8.17 11.65
CA PHE A 403 21.74 7.95 12.89
C PHE A 403 22.63 7.33 13.98
N ASP A 404 23.43 6.32 13.64
CA ASP A 404 24.40 5.70 14.54
C ASP A 404 25.50 6.68 14.96
N ALA A 405 26.00 7.49 14.02
CA ALA A 405 27.04 8.48 14.29
C ALA A 405 26.60 9.54 15.32
N VAL A 406 25.31 9.91 15.34
CA VAL A 406 24.76 10.83 16.34
C VAL A 406 24.25 10.12 17.60
N GLY A 407 24.31 8.79 17.65
CA GLY A 407 23.83 8.00 18.78
C GLY A 407 22.30 7.94 18.93
N GLY A 408 21.56 8.20 17.84
CA GLY A 408 20.10 8.05 17.77
C GLY A 408 19.28 8.90 18.76
N TYR A 409 18.12 8.39 19.14
CA TYR A 409 17.20 9.03 20.09
C TYR A 409 17.69 8.92 21.53
N ASN A 410 17.25 9.85 22.40
CA ASN A 410 17.58 9.79 23.81
C ASN A 410 16.67 8.81 24.56
N ILE A 411 17.23 7.67 24.97
CA ILE A 411 16.51 6.59 25.68
C ILE A 411 15.99 6.97 27.09
N GLN A 412 16.36 8.14 27.63
CA GLN A 412 15.90 8.63 28.93
C GLN A 412 14.63 9.48 28.82
N GLN A 413 14.25 9.89 27.61
CA GLN A 413 12.91 10.43 27.38
C GLN A 413 11.87 9.34 27.63
N SER A 414 10.65 9.72 28.01
CA SER A 414 9.57 8.74 28.20
C SER A 414 8.21 9.38 27.96
N GLN A 415 7.16 8.58 27.81
CA GLN A 415 5.82 9.09 27.44
C GLN A 415 5.91 9.99 26.20
N TYR A 416 5.23 11.12 26.18
CA TYR A 416 5.12 11.97 25.00
C TYR A 416 6.05 13.18 25.03
N GLY A 417 6.69 13.42 23.87
CA GLY A 417 7.33 14.67 23.50
C GLY A 417 8.82 14.76 23.81
N GLY A 418 9.54 15.37 22.88
CA GLY A 418 10.85 15.98 23.04
C GLY A 418 11.88 15.40 22.09
N ASP A 419 11.52 14.31 21.41
CA ASP A 419 12.38 13.43 20.62
C ASP A 419 12.61 13.93 19.20
N GLU A 420 11.60 14.54 18.57
CA GLU A 420 11.63 14.97 17.17
C GLU A 420 12.64 16.11 16.95
N THR A 421 12.39 17.26 17.59
CA THR A 421 13.28 18.43 17.59
C THR A 421 14.67 18.07 18.14
N TYR A 422 14.75 17.16 19.09
CA TYR A 422 16.02 16.70 19.65
C TYR A 422 16.88 16.03 18.59
N LEU A 423 16.38 15.02 17.89
CA LEU A 423 17.18 14.28 16.93
C LEU A 423 17.53 15.15 15.70
N ASP A 424 16.59 15.97 15.23
CA ASP A 424 16.83 16.90 14.11
C ASP A 424 17.95 17.90 14.44
N LEU A 425 17.92 18.54 15.61
CA LEU A 425 18.98 19.45 16.03
C LEU A 425 20.27 18.71 16.38
N LYS A 426 20.22 17.46 16.84
CA LYS A 426 21.40 16.61 17.06
C LYS A 426 22.10 16.34 15.73
N PHE A 427 21.37 16.00 14.67
CA PHE A 427 21.94 15.89 13.32
C PHE A 427 22.66 17.17 12.90
N ALA A 428 22.02 18.32 13.08
CA ALA A 428 22.61 19.62 12.74
C ALA A 428 23.90 19.92 13.53
N ARG A 429 23.95 19.57 14.82
CA ARG A 429 25.17 19.70 15.65
C ARG A 429 26.32 18.82 15.16
N PHE A 430 26.04 17.69 14.53
CA PHE A 430 27.05 16.80 13.93
C PHE A 430 27.40 17.17 12.48
N GLY A 431 26.82 18.25 11.94
CA GLY A 431 27.10 18.75 10.60
C GLY A 431 26.24 18.13 9.50
N TYR A 432 25.27 17.30 9.86
CA TYR A 432 24.25 16.81 8.94
C TYR A 432 23.13 17.85 8.76
N ARG A 433 22.29 17.66 7.75
CA ARG A 433 21.22 18.56 7.36
C ARG A 433 19.89 17.82 7.30
N ASN A 434 18.84 18.47 7.76
CA ASN A 434 17.49 17.93 7.69
C ASN A 434 16.78 18.53 6.48
N TYR A 435 15.97 17.73 5.82
CA TYR A 435 15.29 18.10 4.60
C TYR A 435 13.81 17.79 4.66
N VAL A 436 13.01 18.51 3.88
CA VAL A 436 11.66 18.11 3.52
C VAL A 436 11.61 17.79 2.03
N TYR A 437 11.19 16.58 1.68
CA TYR A 437 11.00 16.16 0.29
C TYR A 437 9.55 16.39 -0.14
N MET A 438 9.36 17.38 -1.01
CA MET A 438 8.04 17.79 -1.48
C MET A 438 7.49 16.93 -2.63
N GLY A 439 8.27 16.00 -3.18
CA GLY A 439 7.82 15.09 -4.25
C GLY A 439 6.84 14.00 -3.78
N THR A 440 6.65 13.86 -2.46
CA THR A 440 5.67 12.94 -1.86
C THR A 440 5.04 13.57 -0.62
N HIS A 441 4.15 12.84 0.06
CA HIS A 441 3.50 13.29 1.29
C HIS A 441 3.07 12.13 2.16
N VAL A 442 2.66 12.42 3.39
CA VAL A 442 2.11 11.44 4.33
C VAL A 442 0.81 11.97 4.92
N SER A 443 -0.18 11.09 5.06
CA SER A 443 -1.40 11.41 5.80
C SER A 443 -1.32 10.85 7.21
N HIS A 444 -1.42 11.73 8.22
CA HIS A 444 -1.35 11.37 9.63
C HIS A 444 -2.71 11.50 10.31
N CYS A 445 -3.15 10.44 10.98
CA CYS A 445 -4.40 10.48 11.73
C CYS A 445 -4.20 11.13 13.11
N THR A 446 -4.42 12.45 13.16
CA THR A 446 -4.33 13.24 14.39
C THR A 446 -5.60 13.19 15.26
N MET A 447 -6.74 12.79 14.70
CA MET A 447 -8.02 12.70 15.42
C MET A 447 -8.16 11.34 16.09
N ARG A 448 -7.37 11.09 17.13
CA ARG A 448 -7.44 9.86 17.92
C ARG A 448 -7.47 10.16 19.40
N GLN A 449 -8.08 9.26 20.16
CA GLN A 449 -7.88 9.22 21.59
C GLN A 449 -6.47 8.66 21.85
N MET A 450 -5.63 9.42 22.57
CA MET A 450 -4.32 8.92 23.00
C MET A 450 -4.53 7.94 24.14
N GLU A 451 -4.39 6.65 23.87
CA GLU A 451 -4.54 5.58 24.85
C GLU A 451 -3.22 5.24 25.55
N TYR A 452 -2.45 6.28 25.88
CA TYR A 452 -1.21 6.20 26.65
C TYR A 452 -1.10 7.38 27.62
N GLU A 453 -0.42 7.16 28.74
CA GLU A 453 -0.22 8.18 29.75
C GLU A 453 0.80 9.24 29.31
N TRP A 454 0.44 10.51 29.47
CA TRP A 454 1.39 11.63 29.37
C TRP A 454 1.03 12.72 30.38
N SER A 455 2.03 13.53 30.75
CA SER A 455 1.82 14.69 31.63
C SER A 455 2.71 15.86 31.23
N LEU A 456 2.29 17.08 31.60
CA LEU A 456 3.11 18.29 31.42
C LEU A 456 4.46 18.19 32.14
N ASP A 457 4.54 17.44 33.24
CA ASP A 457 5.79 17.20 33.96
C ASP A 457 6.77 16.35 33.16
N THR A 458 6.28 15.28 32.55
CA THR A 458 7.11 14.40 31.72
C THR A 458 7.55 15.13 30.46
N LEU A 459 6.64 15.89 29.83
CA LEU A 459 6.96 16.74 28.68
C LEU A 459 8.04 17.77 29.03
N PHE A 460 7.87 18.49 30.15
CA PHE A 460 8.87 19.44 30.63
C PHE A 460 10.22 18.77 30.89
N ARG A 461 10.22 17.61 31.56
CA ARG A 461 11.44 16.85 31.82
C ARG A 461 12.14 16.44 30.52
N ASN A 462 11.41 15.94 29.53
CA ASN A 462 11.97 15.54 28.24
C ASN A 462 12.54 16.73 27.47
N ASN A 463 11.86 17.88 27.49
CA ASN A 463 12.34 19.09 26.82
C ASN A 463 13.60 19.66 27.51
N VAL A 464 13.69 19.56 28.84
CA VAL A 464 14.92 19.91 29.58
C VAL A 464 16.06 18.95 29.24
N ILE A 465 15.80 17.64 29.05
CA ILE A 465 16.81 16.69 28.55
C ILE A 465 17.34 17.18 27.19
N SER A 466 16.44 17.48 26.24
CA SER A 466 16.83 17.95 24.90
C SER A 466 17.64 19.25 24.95
N ALA A 467 17.16 20.23 25.71
CA ALA A 467 17.82 21.52 25.90
C ALA A 467 19.20 21.38 26.54
N TYR A 468 19.33 20.53 27.56
CA TYR A 468 20.60 20.31 28.23
C TYR A 468 21.62 19.59 27.35
N VAL A 469 21.22 18.50 26.68
CA VAL A 469 22.13 17.75 25.80
C VAL A 469 22.66 18.64 24.68
N LEU A 470 21.77 19.39 24.03
CA LEU A 470 22.11 20.14 22.83
C LEU A 470 22.66 21.54 23.12
N GLY A 471 22.14 22.24 24.11
CA GLY A 471 22.52 23.62 24.44
C GLY A 471 23.22 23.80 25.80
N GLY A 472 23.36 22.73 26.59
CA GLY A 472 23.94 22.81 27.93
C GLY A 472 23.02 23.49 28.94
N LYS A 473 23.59 23.81 30.12
CA LYS A 473 22.84 24.44 31.22
C LYS A 473 22.14 25.76 30.83
N PRO A 474 22.75 26.67 30.05
CA PRO A 474 22.09 27.93 29.71
C PRO A 474 20.73 27.74 29.03
N TRP A 475 20.60 26.75 28.13
CA TRP A 475 19.34 26.44 27.47
C TRP A 475 18.34 25.74 28.40
N ALA A 476 18.81 24.80 29.23
CA ALA A 476 17.98 24.14 30.23
C ALA A 476 17.40 25.13 31.25
N GLU A 477 18.18 26.16 31.63
CA GLU A 477 17.75 27.22 32.55
C GLU A 477 16.70 28.15 31.95
N LYS A 478 16.72 28.41 30.63
CA LYS A 478 15.64 29.14 29.94
C LYS A 478 14.29 28.42 30.08
N LEU A 479 14.27 27.10 29.86
CA LEU A 479 13.07 26.28 30.03
C LEU A 479 12.58 26.28 31.48
N LEU A 480 13.50 26.15 32.44
CA LEU A 480 13.17 26.22 33.86
C LEU A 480 12.51 27.56 34.21
N ALA A 481 13.11 28.68 33.78
CA ALA A 481 12.59 30.01 34.01
C ALA A 481 11.21 30.20 33.36
N HIS A 482 11.03 29.75 32.11
CA HIS A 482 9.75 29.80 31.41
C HIS A 482 8.67 28.99 32.15
N ARG A 483 8.98 27.77 32.60
CA ARG A 483 8.03 26.93 33.33
C ARG A 483 7.62 27.52 34.68
N LEU A 484 8.56 28.09 35.43
CA LEU A 484 8.29 28.75 36.72
C LEU A 484 7.45 30.03 36.59
N ALA A 485 7.42 30.65 35.40
CA ALA A 485 6.61 31.81 35.12
C ALA A 485 5.14 31.48 34.77
N GLN A 486 4.80 30.22 34.52
CA GLN A 486 3.44 29.78 34.21
C GLN A 486 2.57 29.70 35.49
N PRO A 487 1.25 29.95 35.40
CA PRO A 487 0.34 29.81 36.53
C PRO A 487 0.22 28.34 36.99
N ASP A 488 -0.17 28.14 38.26
CA ASP A 488 -0.46 26.82 38.86
C ASP A 488 0.73 25.84 38.85
N VAL A 489 1.95 26.36 39.00
CA VAL A 489 3.19 25.58 39.06
C VAL A 489 3.73 25.52 40.48
N GLU A 490 4.00 24.30 40.96
CA GLU A 490 4.68 24.04 42.24
C GLU A 490 6.21 24.14 42.07
N PRO A 491 6.90 25.19 42.60
CA PRO A 491 8.30 25.44 42.29
C PRO A 491 9.24 24.32 42.71
N GLU A 492 9.03 23.70 43.88
CA GLU A 492 9.87 22.59 44.35
C GLU A 492 9.78 21.37 43.42
N ARG A 493 8.58 21.08 42.92
CA ARG A 493 8.31 19.98 41.98
C ARG A 493 9.05 20.21 40.66
N VAL A 494 8.99 21.42 40.11
CA VAL A 494 9.69 21.77 38.87
C VAL A 494 11.20 21.70 39.03
N HIS A 495 11.76 22.23 40.13
CA HIS A 495 13.20 22.11 40.40
C HIS A 495 13.65 20.66 40.56
N LYS A 496 12.81 19.79 41.15
CA LYS A 496 13.08 18.36 41.24
C LYS A 496 13.16 17.72 39.85
N LEU A 497 12.17 17.99 38.98
CA LEU A 497 12.15 17.48 37.60
C LEU A 497 13.35 17.98 36.80
N TYR A 498 13.72 19.25 36.94
CA TYR A 498 14.90 19.84 36.30
C TYR A 498 16.18 19.10 36.70
N ARG A 499 16.43 18.95 38.01
CA ARG A 499 17.63 18.22 38.50
C ARG A 499 17.66 16.77 38.02
N GLN A 500 16.49 16.11 38.00
CA GLN A 500 16.37 14.76 37.48
C GLN A 500 16.71 14.70 35.99
N ALA A 501 16.19 15.61 35.18
CA ALA A 501 16.46 15.69 33.75
C ALA A 501 17.97 15.85 33.46
N LEU A 502 18.66 16.76 34.17
CA LEU A 502 20.10 16.95 34.02
C LEU A 502 20.89 15.67 34.35
N ALA A 503 20.52 14.97 35.42
CA ALA A 503 21.20 13.75 35.84
C ALA A 503 21.01 12.61 34.82
N LEU A 504 19.79 12.44 34.29
CA LEU A 504 19.49 11.42 33.27
C LEU A 504 20.23 11.71 31.95
N ALA A 505 20.30 12.98 31.56
CA ALA A 505 20.88 13.42 30.30
C ALA A 505 22.42 13.46 30.29
N GLN A 506 23.10 13.33 31.44
CA GLN A 506 24.52 13.62 31.59
C GLN A 506 25.42 12.83 30.61
N ARG A 507 25.17 11.53 30.44
CA ARG A 507 25.98 10.68 29.56
C ARG A 507 25.86 11.11 28.09
N ASP A 508 24.66 11.43 27.65
CA ASP A 508 24.40 11.84 26.27
C ASP A 508 24.86 13.28 26.02
N PHE A 509 24.77 14.16 27.03
CA PHE A 509 25.42 15.47 27.00
C PHE A 509 26.93 15.35 26.77
N GLU A 510 27.64 14.54 27.56
CA GLU A 510 29.08 14.32 27.40
C GLU A 510 29.43 13.77 26.01
N PHE A 511 28.63 12.82 25.52
CA PHE A 511 28.79 12.28 24.17
C PHE A 511 28.67 13.38 23.11
N VAL A 512 27.59 14.17 23.13
CA VAL A 512 27.37 15.24 22.15
C VAL A 512 28.43 16.32 22.25
N GLN A 513 28.82 16.76 23.44
CA GLN A 513 29.88 17.78 23.59
C GLN A 513 31.24 17.30 23.08
N THR A 514 31.51 16.00 23.11
CA THR A 514 32.78 15.43 22.66
C THR A 514 32.82 15.19 21.15
N HIS A 515 31.69 14.85 20.53
CA HIS A 515 31.65 14.37 19.14
C HIS A 515 30.95 15.33 18.16
N ALA A 516 30.11 16.24 18.63
CA ALA A 516 29.45 17.22 17.77
C ALA A 516 30.46 18.21 17.18
N GLN A 517 30.21 18.61 15.94
CA GLN A 517 31.04 19.58 15.23
C GLN A 517 30.73 21.03 15.62
N TYR A 518 29.47 21.29 16.02
CA TYR A 518 28.97 22.64 16.29
C TYR A 518 28.27 22.71 17.65
N THR A 519 28.27 23.89 18.26
CA THR A 519 27.35 24.23 19.35
C THR A 519 25.93 24.46 18.83
N LEU A 520 24.93 24.50 19.71
CA LEU A 520 23.56 24.81 19.29
C LEU A 520 23.47 26.25 18.74
N GLU A 521 24.19 27.20 19.33
CA GLU A 521 24.26 28.59 18.87
C GLU A 521 24.84 28.69 17.45
N GLU A 522 25.90 27.94 17.16
CA GLU A 522 26.49 27.88 15.82
C GLU A 522 25.54 27.25 14.81
N VAL A 523 24.80 26.19 15.18
CA VAL A 523 23.76 25.61 14.34
C VAL A 523 22.69 26.65 14.00
N LEU A 524 22.17 27.35 15.01
CA LEU A 524 21.16 28.39 14.81
C LEU A 524 21.72 29.56 13.98
N GLN A 525 22.98 29.94 14.15
CA GLN A 525 23.59 30.95 13.29
C GLN A 525 23.67 30.48 11.83
N ARG A 526 24.13 29.25 11.59
CA ARG A 526 24.25 28.67 10.24
C ARG A 526 22.92 28.48 9.54
N PHE A 527 21.85 28.19 10.28
CA PHE A 527 20.50 28.20 9.73
C PHE A 527 20.11 29.60 9.26
N ALA A 528 20.49 30.66 10.00
CA ALA A 528 20.17 32.04 9.63
C ALA A 528 20.91 32.45 8.37
N GLU A 529 22.22 32.16 8.31
CA GLU A 529 23.09 32.48 7.17
C GLU A 529 22.64 31.84 5.86
N ARG A 530 21.98 30.67 5.95
CA ARG A 530 21.48 29.91 4.81
C ARG A 530 19.97 30.07 4.56
N ASN A 531 19.28 30.91 5.34
CA ASN A 531 17.83 31.08 5.30
C ASN A 531 17.04 29.77 5.44
N VAL A 532 17.50 28.87 6.32
CA VAL A 532 16.81 27.60 6.61
C VAL A 532 15.52 27.89 7.38
N PRO A 533 14.35 27.42 6.90
CA PRO A 533 13.09 27.49 7.64
C PRO A 533 13.22 26.80 8.99
N ARG A 534 12.88 27.52 10.04
CA ARG A 534 13.11 27.12 11.42
C ARG A 534 12.19 27.85 12.37
#